data_AF-A0A0S8JSW4-F1
#
_entry.id   AF-A0A0S8JSW4-F1
#
_cell.length_a   1.000
_cell.length_b   1.000
_cell.length_c   1.000
_cell.angle_alpha   90.00
_cell.angle_beta   90.00
_cell.angle_gamma   90.00
#
_symmetry.space_group_name_H-M   'P 1'
#
loop_
_entity.id
_entity.type
_entity.pdbx_description
1 polymer ?
#
loop_
_entity_poly.entity_id
_entity_poly.type
_entity_poly.pdbx_seq_one_letter_code
_entity_poly.pdbx_strand_id
1 'polypeptide(L)'
;QYFSFPDFPWYRLRQETPGKYESYVDLVPGEWTRVRIEVSGEQAKLFVHGSDQPCLIVNDLKHGSGKKGSIGLWVGPGTEAYFSNLTVTSL
;
A
#
# COMPACT_ATOMS: atom_id res chain seq x y z
N GLN A 1 -1.56 -5.02 -0.66
CA GLN A 1 -0.95 -5.68 0.53
C GLN A 1 -0.13 -4.64 1.29
N TYR A 2 -0.07 -4.75 2.61
CA TYR A 2 0.78 -3.95 3.50
C TYR A 2 1.74 -4.86 4.28
N PHE A 3 2.99 -4.42 4.43
CA PHE A 3 4.00 -5.01 5.30
C PHE A 3 5.03 -3.93 5.68
N SER A 4 5.82 -4.18 6.72
CA SER A 4 6.78 -3.22 7.25
C SER A 4 8.05 -3.95 7.68
N PHE A 5 9.06 -3.96 6.81
CA PHE A 5 10.37 -4.52 7.16
C PHE A 5 11.09 -3.68 8.24
N PRO A 6 11.98 -4.28 9.03
CA PRO A 6 12.30 -5.71 9.06
C PRO A 6 11.33 -6.56 9.91
N ASP A 7 10.62 -5.94 10.85
CA ASP A 7 9.93 -6.67 11.93
C ASP A 7 8.60 -7.31 11.52
N PHE A 8 7.93 -6.76 10.50
CA PHE A 8 6.61 -7.22 10.02
C PHE A 8 6.64 -7.54 8.52
N PRO A 9 7.41 -8.56 8.10
CA PRO A 9 7.45 -8.99 6.70
C PRO A 9 6.16 -9.72 6.30
N TRP A 10 5.86 -9.76 5.00
CA TRP A 10 4.60 -10.28 4.47
C TRP A 10 4.30 -11.73 4.87
N TYR A 11 5.33 -12.61 4.95
CA TYR A 11 5.13 -14.03 5.27
C TYR A 11 4.68 -14.23 6.71
N ARG A 12 5.25 -13.45 7.65
CA ARG A 12 4.85 -13.42 9.05
C ARG A 12 3.41 -12.93 9.18
N LEU A 13 3.09 -11.81 8.52
CA LEU A 13 1.75 -11.20 8.60
C LEU A 13 0.65 -12.12 8.05
N ARG A 14 0.93 -12.87 6.97
CA ARG A 14 0.00 -13.88 6.44
C ARG A 14 -0.22 -15.04 7.41
N GLN A 15 0.82 -15.44 8.14
CA GLN A 15 0.74 -16.54 9.10
C GLN A 15 0.01 -16.12 10.39
N GLU A 16 0.35 -14.96 10.95
CA GLU A 16 -0.17 -14.50 12.24
C GLU A 16 -1.56 -13.85 12.11
N THR A 17 -1.83 -13.18 11.00
CA THR A 17 -3.08 -12.44 10.77
C THR A 17 -3.57 -12.59 9.32
N PRO A 18 -3.98 -13.79 8.90
CA PRO A 18 -4.39 -14.07 7.53
C PRO A 18 -5.45 -13.08 7.03
N GLY A 19 -5.26 -12.52 5.84
CA GLY A 19 -6.21 -11.59 5.22
C GLY A 19 -6.32 -10.19 5.86
N LYS A 20 -5.65 -9.92 6.99
CA LYS A 20 -5.77 -8.61 7.66
C LYS A 20 -5.10 -7.47 6.89
N TYR A 21 -3.94 -7.74 6.29
CA TYR A 21 -3.10 -6.74 5.63
C TYR A 21 -3.04 -6.91 4.11
N GLU A 22 -3.97 -7.67 3.54
CA GLU A 22 -4.11 -7.88 2.12
C GLU A 22 -5.58 -7.96 1.73
N SER A 23 -5.88 -7.57 0.51
CA SER A 23 -7.23 -7.58 -0.03
C SER A 23 -7.16 -7.86 -1.51
N TYR A 24 -8.27 -8.36 -2.04
CA TYR A 24 -8.44 -8.64 -3.45
C TYR A 24 -8.75 -7.35 -4.23
N VAL A 25 -8.17 -7.24 -5.42
CA VAL A 25 -8.60 -6.30 -6.45
C VAL A 25 -8.20 -6.86 -7.81
N ASP A 26 -9.03 -6.65 -8.83
CA ASP A 26 -8.71 -7.04 -10.20
C ASP A 26 -7.55 -6.19 -10.73
N LEU A 27 -6.51 -6.82 -11.27
CA LEU A 27 -5.38 -6.13 -11.91
C LEU A 27 -5.08 -6.81 -13.24
N VAL A 28 -4.90 -6.00 -14.28
CA VAL A 28 -4.58 -6.50 -15.64
C VAL A 28 -3.12 -6.17 -15.95
N PRO A 29 -2.27 -7.18 -16.24
CA PRO A 29 -0.89 -6.94 -16.63
C PRO A 29 -0.79 -6.03 -17.87
N GLY A 30 0.13 -5.06 -17.83
CA GLY A 30 0.35 -4.13 -18.94
C GLY A 30 -0.63 -2.96 -19.02
N GLU A 31 -1.63 -2.89 -18.13
CA GLU A 31 -2.57 -1.78 -18.07
C GLU A 31 -2.25 -0.80 -16.93
N TRP A 32 -2.56 0.48 -17.16
CA TRP A 32 -2.42 1.51 -16.14
C TRP A 32 -3.42 1.31 -15.02
N THR A 33 -2.93 1.08 -13.81
CA THR A 33 -3.75 1.00 -12.61
C THR A 33 -3.68 2.32 -11.84
N ARG A 34 -4.81 3.02 -11.70
CA ARG A 34 -4.87 4.24 -10.88
C ARG A 34 -4.87 3.86 -9.40
N VAL A 35 -3.86 4.33 -8.67
CA VAL A 35 -3.71 4.09 -7.22
C VAL A 35 -3.79 5.41 -6.47
N ARG A 36 -4.50 5.41 -5.33
CA ARG A 36 -4.48 6.50 -4.36
C ARG A 36 -4.28 5.91 -2.97
N ILE A 37 -3.39 6.53 -2.19
CA ILE A 37 -3.11 6.12 -0.82
C ILE A 37 -3.35 7.33 0.06
N GLU A 38 -4.19 7.17 1.07
CA GLU A 38 -4.37 8.16 2.13
C GLU A 38 -3.72 7.64 3.41
N VAL A 39 -2.92 8.48 4.06
CA VAL A 39 -2.30 8.16 5.35
C VAL A 39 -2.70 9.25 6.34
N SER A 40 -3.26 8.84 7.48
CA SER A 40 -3.65 9.74 8.57
C SER A 40 -3.38 9.08 9.91
N GLY A 41 -2.42 9.62 10.66
CA GLY A 41 -1.94 8.99 11.90
C GLY A 41 -1.43 7.58 11.64
N GLU A 42 -2.03 6.58 12.29
CA GLU A 42 -1.64 5.15 12.14
C GLU A 42 -2.50 4.41 11.11
N GLN A 43 -3.41 5.11 10.43
CA GLN A 43 -4.28 4.52 9.43
C GLN A 43 -3.77 4.79 8.02
N ALA A 44 -3.75 3.76 7.19
CA ALA A 44 -3.62 3.90 5.74
C ALA A 44 -4.84 3.31 5.03
N LYS A 45 -5.30 4.00 3.99
CA LYS A 45 -6.34 3.53 3.08
C LYS A 45 -5.78 3.46 1.67
N LEU A 46 -5.97 2.31 1.01
CA LEU A 46 -5.59 2.08 -0.37
C LEU A 46 -6.84 2.05 -1.24
N PHE A 47 -6.82 2.86 -2.29
CA PHE A 47 -7.85 2.94 -3.31
C PHE A 47 -7.23 2.57 -4.66
N VAL A 48 -7.95 1.78 -5.44
CA VAL A 48 -7.52 1.29 -6.76
C VAL A 48 -8.64 1.55 -7.76
N HIS A 49 -8.29 1.75 -9.03
CA HIS A 49 -9.21 2.03 -10.14
C HIS A 49 -10.06 3.29 -9.97
N GLY A 50 -9.60 4.24 -9.14
CA GLY A 50 -10.36 5.46 -8.85
C GLY A 50 -11.62 5.24 -8.01
N SER A 51 -11.75 4.09 -7.34
CA SER A 51 -12.86 3.81 -6.42
C SER A 51 -12.96 4.85 -5.29
N ASP A 52 -14.19 5.20 -4.91
CA ASP A 52 -14.50 6.05 -3.76
C ASP A 52 -14.32 5.30 -2.42
N GLN A 53 -14.44 3.97 -2.44
CA GLN A 53 -14.23 3.13 -1.26
C GLN A 53 -12.85 2.45 -1.31
N PRO A 54 -12.14 2.38 -0.18
CA PRO A 54 -10.83 1.74 -0.15
C PRO A 54 -10.96 0.22 -0.28
N CYS A 55 -10.09 -0.39 -1.07
CA CYS A 55 -10.01 -1.85 -1.15
C CYS A 55 -9.23 -2.46 0.02
N LEU A 56 -8.40 -1.68 0.71
CA LEU A 56 -7.68 -2.09 1.92
C LEU A 56 -7.58 -0.93 2.91
N ILE A 57 -7.92 -1.20 4.16
CA ILE A 57 -7.74 -0.30 5.29
C ILE A 57 -6.80 -0.97 6.28
N VAL A 58 -5.68 -0.32 6.59
CA VAL A 58 -4.74 -0.71 7.63
C VAL A 58 -4.93 0.26 8.78
N ASN A 59 -5.33 -0.23 9.96
CA ASN A 59 -5.62 0.62 11.12
C ASN A 59 -4.43 0.79 12.07
N ASP A 60 -3.37 0.02 11.86
CA ASP A 60 -2.24 -0.12 12.76
C ASP A 60 -0.92 -0.18 11.97
N LEU A 61 -0.61 0.92 11.26
CA LEU A 61 0.69 1.12 10.61
C LEU A 61 1.81 0.95 11.64
N LYS A 62 2.74 0.03 11.35
CA LYS A 62 3.78 -0.43 12.29
C LYS A 62 4.83 0.64 12.63
N HIS A 63 4.86 1.75 11.91
CA HIS A 63 5.72 2.89 12.22
C HIS A 63 5.08 3.90 13.21
N GLY A 64 3.79 3.75 13.53
CA GLY A 64 3.05 4.66 14.42
C GLY A 64 2.74 6.03 13.79
N SER A 65 2.02 6.87 14.54
CA SER A 65 1.38 8.12 14.05
C SER A 65 2.29 9.34 13.90
N GLY A 66 3.54 9.28 14.35
CA GLY A 66 4.45 10.43 14.42
C GLY A 66 5.61 10.42 13.43
N LYS A 67 5.69 9.42 12.55
CA LYS A 67 6.83 9.27 11.64
C LYS A 67 6.61 10.01 10.34
N LYS A 68 7.64 10.73 9.90
CA LYS A 68 7.76 11.32 8.57
C LYS A 68 8.91 10.66 7.83
N GLY A 69 8.79 10.53 6.52
CA GLY A 69 9.80 9.89 5.69
C GLY A 69 9.60 10.20 4.21
N SER A 70 10.49 9.67 3.40
CA SER A 70 10.43 9.78 1.94
C SER A 70 9.46 8.76 1.34
N ILE A 71 8.94 9.06 0.16
CA ILE A 71 8.17 8.11 -0.66
C ILE A 71 9.13 7.46 -1.64
N GLY A 72 9.11 6.13 -1.70
CA GLY A 72 9.84 5.33 -2.68
C GLY A 72 8.88 4.56 -3.58
N LEU A 73 9.14 4.57 -4.88
CA LEU A 73 8.51 3.67 -5.84
C LEU A 73 9.40 2.45 -5.99
N TRP A 74 8.85 1.27 -5.74
CA TRP A 74 9.61 0.03 -5.70
C TRP A 74 9.01 -1.03 -6.60
N VAL A 75 9.88 -1.79 -7.26
CA VAL A 75 9.54 -2.94 -8.12
C VAL A 75 10.35 -4.14 -7.68
N GLY A 76 9.75 -5.32 -7.78
CA GLY A 76 10.40 -6.58 -7.41
C GLY A 76 11.45 -7.01 -8.43
N PRO A 77 12.39 -7.89 -8.03
CA PRO A 77 13.32 -8.52 -8.97
C PRO A 77 12.59 -9.18 -10.13
N GLY A 78 13.09 -8.98 -11.36
CA GLY A 78 12.51 -9.58 -12.56
C GLY A 78 11.19 -8.95 -13.03
N THR A 79 10.77 -7.83 -12.44
CA THR A 79 9.58 -7.08 -12.89
C THR A 79 9.99 -5.79 -13.58
N GLU A 80 9.29 -5.45 -14.66
CA GLU A 80 9.32 -4.13 -15.27
C GLU A 80 8.02 -3.41 -14.89
N ALA A 81 8.14 -2.17 -14.40
CA ALA A 81 6.99 -1.34 -14.13
C ALA A 81 7.27 0.11 -14.48
N TYR A 82 6.20 0.81 -14.86
CA TYR A 82 6.22 2.21 -15.21
C TYR A 82 5.35 2.98 -14.21
N PHE A 83 5.82 4.15 -13.80
CA PHE A 83 5.09 5.04 -12.91
C PHE A 83 4.91 6.38 -13.61
N SER A 84 3.72 6.96 -13.50
CA SER A 84 3.41 8.27 -14.07
C SER A 84 2.40 9.00 -13.19
N ASN A 85 2.34 10.33 -13.33
CA ASN A 85 1.39 11.20 -12.63
C ASN A 85 1.45 11.09 -11.09
N LEU A 86 2.63 10.86 -10.52
CA LEU A 86 2.81 10.88 -9.06
C LEU A 86 2.56 12.30 -8.54
N THR A 87 1.54 12.43 -7.70
CA THR A 87 1.24 13.66 -6.96
C THR A 87 1.25 13.35 -5.48
N VAL A 88 1.97 14.16 -4.69
CA VAL A 88 2.02 14.05 -3.24
C VAL A 88 1.51 15.36 -2.67
N THR A 89 0.51 15.28 -1.80
CA THR A 89 -0.06 16.44 -1.13
C THR A 89 -0.11 16.19 0.36
N SER A 90 0.13 17.22 1.15
CA SER A 90 -0.22 17.25 2.57
C SER A 90 -1.46 18.11 2.72
N LEU A 91 -2.45 17.59 3.47
CA LEU A 91 -3.58 18.39 3.94
C LEU A 91 -3.19 19.17 5.19
#